data_AF-A0A2T5BJY7-F1
#
_entry.id   AF-A0A2T5BJY7-F1
#
_cell.length_a   1.000
_cell.length_b   1.000
_cell.length_c   1.000
_cell.angle_alpha   90.00
_cell.angle_beta   90.00
_cell.angle_gamma   90.00
#
_symmetry.space_group_name_H-M   'P 1'
#
loop_
_entity.id
_entity.type
_entity.pdbx_description
1 polymer ?
#
loop_
_entity_poly.entity_id
_entity_poly.type
_entity_poly.pdbx_seq_one_letter_code
_entity_poly.pdbx_strand_id
1 'polypeptide(L)'
;MTTAPNKHSRPELAPWQYEIGGVVLGTGTYVPVGNVEGLGSPATRPQDADNTNSDGTTPGRDFYGPRSLRFEAGIKTPGDPVKAADILARLERALDTPDARTSPDGRHILRGRWPGHTTRRMYGRLRRMEATSTANAVHGWIPLDIEFVGLDDPRWYDDELSTLTLGLDQAARTDRADRTVDEAMGRPAACRRPPESKHRPADERPGWVTNHGDVPTHPSLRVHGPVTNPRIWNTATRRVLELGLSLREGEWVEMETRPGTCWALRNGTVNVANDLSPASRLDLFTLPPGRSEIAWSANDPSGTARLEVAWRSAYTTL
;
A
#
# COMPACT_ATOMS: atom_id res chain seq x y z
N MET A 1 18.48 13.70 32.81
CA MET A 1 18.40 12.98 31.52
C MET A 1 16.93 12.89 31.16
N THR A 2 16.45 13.86 30.40
CA THR A 2 15.03 14.03 30.09
C THR A 2 14.76 13.33 28.77
N THR A 3 14.06 12.20 28.83
CA THR A 3 13.61 11.43 27.68
C THR A 3 12.75 12.32 26.79
N ALA A 4 13.14 12.48 25.53
CA ALA A 4 12.35 13.20 24.54
C ALA A 4 10.94 12.60 24.44
N PRO A 5 9.88 13.42 24.26
CA PRO A 5 8.53 12.91 24.11
C PRO A 5 8.43 12.04 22.85
N ASN A 6 7.91 10.82 23.05
CA ASN A 6 7.69 9.84 22.00
C ASN A 6 6.84 10.46 20.87
N LYS A 7 7.36 10.43 19.65
CA LYS A 7 6.68 10.81 18.40
C LYS A 7 5.36 10.02 18.35
N HIS A 8 4.21 10.71 18.50
CA HIS A 8 2.83 10.20 18.48
C HIS A 8 2.69 8.68 18.26
N SER A 9 2.66 7.90 19.36
CA SER A 9 2.25 6.51 19.31
C SER A 9 0.81 6.46 18.80
N ARG A 10 0.60 5.95 17.59
CA ARG A 10 -0.75 5.80 17.00
C ARG A 10 -1.61 4.95 17.94
N PRO A 11 -2.91 5.28 18.12
CA PRO A 11 -3.76 4.50 18.99
C PRO A 11 -3.94 3.08 18.44
N GLU A 12 -3.85 2.08 19.31
CA GLU A 12 -4.24 0.71 18.97
C GLU A 12 -5.77 0.63 18.95
N LEU A 13 -6.32 0.04 17.89
CA LEU A 13 -7.76 -0.11 17.72
C LEU A 13 -8.23 -1.43 18.32
N ALA A 14 -9.29 -1.40 19.12
CA ALA A 14 -10.04 -2.58 19.51
C ALA A 14 -10.97 -3.04 18.37
N PRO A 15 -11.49 -4.28 18.41
CA PRO A 15 -12.53 -4.71 17.47
C PRO A 15 -13.71 -3.71 17.43
N TRP A 16 -14.27 -3.49 16.24
CA TRP A 16 -15.36 -2.53 15.98
C TRP A 16 -14.97 -1.06 16.16
N GLN A 17 -13.67 -0.74 16.10
CA GLN A 17 -13.18 0.63 16.13
C GLN A 17 -12.58 1.05 14.79
N TYR A 18 -12.68 2.36 14.55
CA TYR A 18 -12.14 3.04 13.38
C TYR A 18 -11.35 4.26 13.84
N GLU A 19 -10.37 4.69 13.06
CA GLU A 19 -9.68 5.95 13.28
C GLU A 19 -9.75 6.81 12.03
N ILE A 20 -10.17 8.06 12.21
CA ILE A 20 -10.16 9.10 11.17
C ILE A 20 -9.46 10.33 11.74
N GLY A 21 -8.32 10.69 11.14
CA GLY A 21 -7.56 11.88 11.50
C GLY A 21 -7.19 11.98 12.99
N GLY A 22 -6.80 10.86 13.61
CA GLY A 22 -6.40 10.82 15.02
C GLY A 22 -7.56 10.65 16.01
N VAL A 23 -8.82 10.64 15.55
CA VAL A 23 -9.99 10.41 16.41
C VAL A 23 -10.45 8.97 16.26
N VAL A 24 -10.55 8.26 17.39
CA VAL A 24 -11.06 6.89 17.44
C VAL A 24 -12.58 6.90 17.60
N LEU A 25 -13.25 6.18 16.71
CA LEU A 25 -14.69 6.02 16.59
C LEU A 25 -15.04 4.55 16.88
N GLY A 26 -16.26 4.28 17.30
CA GLY A 26 -16.80 2.92 17.47
C GLY A 26 -16.98 2.50 18.92
N THR A 27 -17.05 1.19 19.14
CA THR A 27 -17.40 0.60 20.44
C THR A 27 -16.43 1.02 21.54
N GLY A 28 -16.97 1.42 22.70
CA GLY A 28 -16.18 1.84 23.86
C GLY A 28 -15.58 3.24 23.76
N THR A 29 -15.91 4.02 22.73
CA THR A 29 -15.48 5.42 22.57
C THR A 29 -16.61 6.41 22.85
N TYR A 30 -16.29 7.70 22.91
CA TYR A 30 -17.30 8.77 22.95
C TYR A 30 -18.02 8.98 21.61
N VAL A 31 -17.61 8.28 20.54
CA VAL A 31 -18.23 8.40 19.22
C VAL A 31 -18.67 7.01 18.75
N PRO A 32 -19.74 6.43 19.33
CA PRO A 32 -20.30 5.18 18.84
C PRO A 32 -20.65 5.26 17.35
N VAL A 33 -20.38 4.18 16.63
CA VAL A 33 -20.75 3.98 15.23
C VAL A 33 -21.96 3.05 15.20
N GLY A 34 -23.06 3.49 14.60
CA GLY A 34 -24.29 2.72 14.45
C GLY A 34 -24.26 1.84 13.20
N ASN A 35 -23.81 2.39 12.07
CA ASN A 35 -23.74 1.68 10.80
C ASN A 35 -22.54 2.15 9.97
N VAL A 36 -22.00 1.25 9.16
CA VAL A 36 -20.98 1.56 8.15
C VAL A 36 -21.41 0.99 6.81
N GLU A 37 -21.79 1.86 5.88
CA GLU A 37 -22.13 1.49 4.52
C GLU A 37 -20.86 1.46 3.64
N GLY A 38 -20.85 0.62 2.61
CA GLY A 38 -19.76 0.56 1.63
C GLY A 38 -18.57 -0.35 1.99
N LEU A 39 -18.67 -1.13 3.08
CA LEU A 39 -17.66 -2.14 3.43
C LEU A 39 -17.55 -3.29 2.41
N GLY A 40 -18.61 -3.52 1.62
CA GLY A 40 -18.67 -4.52 0.55
C GLY A 40 -17.82 -4.16 -0.68
N SER A 41 -18.20 -4.64 -1.87
CA SER A 41 -17.46 -4.34 -3.10
C SER A 41 -17.56 -2.86 -3.48
N PRO A 42 -16.49 -2.24 -4.02
CA PRO A 42 -16.57 -0.91 -4.61
C PRO A 42 -17.51 -0.88 -5.82
N ALA A 43 -17.99 0.30 -6.18
CA ALA A 43 -18.73 0.47 -7.43
C ALA A 43 -17.86 0.05 -8.63
N THR A 44 -18.47 -0.60 -9.63
CA THR A 44 -17.79 -0.97 -10.87
C THR A 44 -18.07 0.03 -11.97
N ARG A 45 -17.09 0.20 -12.87
CA ARG A 45 -17.21 0.95 -14.12
C ARG A 45 -17.17 -0.08 -15.25
N PRO A 46 -18.34 -0.59 -15.68
CA PRO A 46 -18.41 -1.55 -16.77
C PRO A 46 -18.15 -0.87 -18.12
N GLN A 47 -17.66 -1.65 -19.08
CA GLN A 47 -17.40 -1.19 -20.45
C GLN A 47 -18.13 -2.06 -21.48
N ASP A 48 -19.29 -2.57 -21.09
CA ASP A 48 -20.11 -3.43 -21.94
C ASP A 48 -20.59 -2.67 -23.17
N ALA A 49 -20.71 -3.38 -24.29
CA ALA A 49 -21.20 -2.86 -25.55
C ALA A 49 -22.48 -3.58 -25.95
N ASP A 50 -23.51 -2.83 -26.36
CA ASP A 50 -24.74 -3.42 -26.86
C ASP A 50 -24.50 -4.19 -28.15
N ASN A 51 -25.12 -5.37 -28.27
CA ASN A 51 -25.10 -6.12 -29.51
C ASN A 51 -26.06 -5.46 -30.50
N THR A 52 -25.59 -5.11 -31.70
CA THR A 52 -26.39 -4.32 -32.66
C THR A 52 -27.54 -5.10 -33.30
N ASN A 53 -27.39 -6.42 -33.49
CA ASN A 53 -28.31 -7.25 -34.29
C ASN A 53 -28.80 -8.52 -33.56
N SER A 54 -28.57 -8.63 -32.26
CA SER A 54 -29.01 -9.78 -31.47
C SER A 54 -29.28 -9.36 -30.03
N ASP A 55 -30.04 -10.16 -29.30
CA ASP A 55 -30.26 -9.93 -27.87
C ASP A 55 -28.93 -9.94 -27.08
N GLY A 56 -28.88 -9.15 -26.00
CA GLY A 56 -27.78 -9.12 -25.04
C GLY A 56 -26.69 -8.08 -25.32
N THR A 57 -25.66 -8.12 -24.48
CA THR A 57 -24.50 -7.23 -24.53
C THR A 57 -23.21 -8.04 -24.61
N THR A 58 -22.18 -7.47 -25.24
CA THR A 58 -20.81 -8.00 -25.21
C THR A 58 -20.12 -7.46 -23.96
N PRO A 59 -19.63 -8.33 -23.05
CA PRO A 59 -19.01 -7.88 -21.82
C PRO A 59 -17.68 -7.17 -22.10
N GLY A 60 -17.51 -6.02 -21.46
CA GLY A 60 -16.30 -5.23 -21.49
C GLY A 60 -15.35 -5.54 -20.34
N ARG A 61 -14.42 -4.61 -20.10
CA ARG A 61 -13.55 -4.64 -18.92
C ARG A 61 -14.22 -3.89 -17.77
N ASP A 62 -14.32 -4.57 -16.63
CA ASP A 62 -14.77 -3.95 -15.40
C ASP A 62 -13.59 -3.39 -14.61
N PHE A 63 -13.70 -2.13 -14.21
CA PHE A 63 -12.76 -1.51 -13.28
C PHE A 63 -13.48 -1.05 -12.03
N TYR A 64 -12.85 -1.22 -10.87
CA TYR A 64 -13.36 -0.57 -9.68
C TYR A 64 -13.28 0.96 -9.83
N GLY A 65 -14.36 1.62 -9.42
CA GLY A 65 -14.39 3.04 -9.13
C GLY A 65 -14.00 3.31 -7.66
N PRO A 66 -14.16 4.56 -7.22
CA PRO A 66 -13.93 4.91 -5.82
C PRO A 66 -14.83 4.10 -4.88
N ARG A 67 -14.33 3.79 -3.69
CA ARG A 67 -15.12 3.18 -2.62
C ARG A 67 -15.56 4.24 -1.63
N SER A 68 -16.84 4.58 -1.62
CA SER A 68 -17.43 5.43 -0.59
C SER A 68 -17.79 4.61 0.64
N LEU A 69 -17.33 5.06 1.80
CA LEU A 69 -17.64 4.54 3.12
C LEU A 69 -18.41 5.61 3.88
N ARG A 70 -19.64 5.29 4.28
CA ARG A 70 -20.49 6.19 5.06
C ARG A 70 -20.65 5.65 6.46
N PHE A 71 -20.26 6.45 7.45
CA PHE A 71 -20.40 6.11 8.85
C PHE A 71 -21.54 6.93 9.45
N GLU A 72 -22.56 6.22 9.92
CA GLU A 72 -23.58 6.80 10.79
C GLU A 72 -23.07 6.69 12.22
N ALA A 73 -22.66 7.82 12.79
CA ALA A 73 -22.09 7.88 14.13
C ALA A 73 -22.80 8.93 14.98
N GLY A 74 -22.41 9.04 16.24
CA GLY A 74 -22.84 10.16 17.07
C GLY A 74 -21.89 10.38 18.23
N ILE A 75 -21.65 11.64 18.57
CA ILE A 75 -20.87 12.00 19.76
C ILE A 75 -21.79 11.86 20.97
N LYS A 76 -21.39 11.05 21.94
CA LYS A 76 -22.10 10.79 23.19
C LYS A 76 -21.23 11.18 24.38
N THR A 77 -21.47 12.37 24.94
CA THR A 77 -20.82 12.89 26.14
C THR A 77 -21.87 13.36 27.15
N PRO A 78 -22.52 12.42 27.87
CA PRO A 78 -23.66 12.74 28.74
C PRO A 78 -23.30 13.83 29.77
N GLY A 79 -24.05 14.94 29.75
CA GLY A 79 -23.87 16.06 30.69
C GLY A 79 -22.64 16.94 30.43
N ASP A 80 -21.89 16.72 29.34
CA ASP A 80 -20.70 17.50 29.00
C ASP A 80 -20.77 17.97 27.53
N PRO A 81 -21.47 19.10 27.27
CA PRO A 81 -21.59 19.66 25.93
C PRO A 81 -20.29 20.27 25.41
N VAL A 82 -19.40 20.73 26.31
CA VAL A 82 -18.09 21.31 25.92
C VAL A 82 -17.21 20.23 25.30
N LYS A 83 -17.14 19.06 25.93
CA LYS A 83 -16.42 17.91 25.39
C LYS A 83 -17.02 17.40 24.08
N ALA A 84 -18.34 17.49 23.90
CA ALA A 84 -18.99 17.17 22.63
C ALA A 84 -18.47 18.08 21.51
N ALA A 85 -18.46 19.39 21.76
CA ALA A 85 -17.96 20.39 20.82
C ALA A 85 -16.46 20.23 20.52
N ASP A 86 -15.65 19.89 21.53
CA ASP A 86 -14.21 19.64 21.34
C ASP A 86 -13.93 18.43 20.44
N ILE A 87 -14.72 17.36 20.58
CA ILE A 87 -14.61 16.16 19.72
C ILE A 87 -15.03 16.52 18.29
N LEU A 88 -16.14 17.23 18.12
CA LEU A 88 -16.59 17.71 16.81
C LEU A 88 -15.51 18.58 16.14
N ALA A 89 -14.95 19.55 16.85
CA ALA A 89 -13.89 20.42 16.34
C ALA A 89 -12.58 19.65 16.01
N ARG A 90 -12.30 18.52 16.66
CA ARG A 90 -11.17 17.64 16.28
C ARG A 90 -11.46 16.92 14.96
N LEU A 91 -12.68 16.42 14.78
CA LEU A 91 -13.10 15.74 13.55
C LEU A 91 -13.18 16.71 12.35
N GLU A 92 -13.67 17.93 12.56
CA GLU A 92 -13.67 18.98 11.52
C GLU A 92 -12.25 19.41 11.13
N ARG A 93 -11.35 19.55 12.11
CA ARG A 93 -9.92 19.80 11.82
C ARG A 93 -9.27 18.65 11.06
N ALA A 94 -9.65 17.40 11.35
CA ALA A 94 -9.20 16.26 10.57
C ALA A 94 -9.63 16.35 9.11
N LEU A 95 -10.83 16.86 8.82
CA LEU A 95 -11.31 17.14 7.46
C LEU A 95 -10.54 18.27 6.78
N ASP A 96 -10.28 19.38 7.48
CA ASP A 96 -9.62 20.56 6.89
C ASP A 96 -8.08 20.47 6.89
N THR A 97 -7.51 19.27 6.85
CA THR A 97 -6.05 19.11 6.70
C THR A 97 -5.63 19.60 5.30
N PRO A 98 -4.89 20.72 5.15
CA PRO A 98 -4.65 21.33 3.85
C PRO A 98 -3.93 20.40 2.89
N ASP A 99 -2.90 19.69 3.36
CA ASP A 99 -2.11 18.75 2.55
C ASP A 99 -2.97 17.66 1.92
N ALA A 100 -4.03 17.22 2.61
CA ALA A 100 -4.93 16.20 2.11
C ALA A 100 -6.04 16.78 1.20
N ARG A 101 -6.44 18.04 1.42
CA ARG A 101 -7.53 18.71 0.69
C ARG A 101 -7.07 19.38 -0.60
N THR A 102 -5.93 20.09 -0.59
CA THR A 102 -5.50 20.97 -1.68
C THR A 102 -4.50 20.31 -2.63
N SER A 103 -3.71 19.33 -2.15
CA SER A 103 -2.80 18.59 -3.03
C SER A 103 -3.58 17.55 -3.84
N PRO A 104 -3.31 17.36 -5.15
CA PRO A 104 -3.85 16.24 -5.93
C PRO A 104 -3.54 14.87 -5.31
N ASP A 105 -2.34 14.71 -4.74
CA ASP A 105 -1.89 13.46 -4.11
C ASP A 105 -2.21 13.37 -2.62
N GLY A 106 -2.82 14.43 -2.08
CA GLY A 106 -3.26 14.54 -0.71
C GLY A 106 -4.24 13.45 -0.31
N ARG A 107 -3.93 12.71 0.77
CA ARG A 107 -4.71 11.58 1.26
C ARG A 107 -4.90 11.64 2.76
N HIS A 108 -6.11 11.32 3.19
CA HIS A 108 -6.40 10.90 4.56
C HIS A 108 -6.22 9.38 4.67
N ILE A 109 -5.95 8.92 5.88
CA ILE A 109 -5.86 7.50 6.21
C ILE A 109 -7.05 7.17 7.11
N LEU A 110 -7.87 6.23 6.67
CA LEU A 110 -8.86 5.57 7.50
C LEU A 110 -8.25 4.28 8.03
N ARG A 111 -8.28 4.06 9.34
CA ARG A 111 -7.93 2.77 9.95
C ARG A 111 -9.20 2.13 10.49
N GLY A 112 -9.27 0.81 10.47
CA GLY A 112 -10.38 0.04 11.03
C GLY A 112 -9.91 -1.31 11.51
N ARG A 113 -10.61 -1.86 12.50
CA ARG A 113 -10.38 -3.23 12.97
C ARG A 113 -11.70 -3.97 13.06
N TRP A 114 -11.93 -4.86 12.08
CA TRP A 114 -13.05 -5.80 12.13
C TRP A 114 -12.79 -6.89 13.19
N PRO A 115 -13.82 -7.44 13.87
CA PRO A 115 -13.65 -8.56 14.79
C PRO A 115 -12.95 -9.75 14.13
N GLY A 116 -11.91 -10.27 14.77
CA GLY A 116 -11.12 -11.39 14.26
C GLY A 116 -10.04 -11.01 13.25
N HIS A 117 -9.95 -9.73 12.86
CA HIS A 117 -8.95 -9.22 11.93
C HIS A 117 -7.91 -8.33 12.63
N THR A 118 -6.78 -8.15 11.98
CA THR A 118 -5.79 -7.13 12.32
C THR A 118 -6.30 -5.75 11.93
N THR A 119 -5.69 -4.70 12.47
CA THR A 119 -5.99 -3.33 12.03
C THR A 119 -5.55 -3.17 10.58
N ARG A 120 -6.51 -2.79 9.73
CA ARG A 120 -6.28 -2.47 8.33
C ARG A 120 -6.52 -0.99 8.10
N ARG A 121 -6.00 -0.50 6.99
CA ARG A 121 -6.11 0.91 6.58
C ARG A 121 -6.47 1.07 5.12
N MET A 122 -7.12 2.17 4.83
CA MET A 122 -7.47 2.60 3.49
C MET A 122 -6.97 4.01 3.25
N TYR A 123 -6.52 4.27 2.03
CA TYR A 123 -6.10 5.58 1.58
C TYR A 123 -7.22 6.21 0.77
N GLY A 124 -7.52 7.47 1.06
CA GLY A 124 -8.64 8.14 0.42
C GLY A 124 -8.76 9.57 0.89
N ARG A 125 -9.96 10.12 0.81
CA ARG A 125 -10.25 11.45 1.34
C ARG A 125 -11.50 11.44 2.18
N LEU A 126 -11.44 12.19 3.28
CA LEU A 126 -12.63 12.55 4.02
C LEU A 126 -13.38 13.60 3.18
N ARG A 127 -14.61 13.28 2.79
CA ARG A 127 -15.45 14.12 1.93
C ARG A 127 -16.53 14.84 2.73
N ARG A 128 -17.00 14.21 3.80
CA ARG A 128 -18.03 14.75 4.67
C ARG A 128 -17.70 14.47 6.13
N MET A 129 -17.88 15.47 6.96
CA MET A 129 -17.89 15.39 8.41
C MET A 129 -18.94 16.40 8.87
N GLU A 130 -20.17 15.93 9.10
CA GLU A 130 -21.30 16.82 9.37
C GLU A 130 -22.05 16.37 10.62
N ALA A 131 -22.37 17.34 11.49
CA ALA A 131 -23.33 17.14 12.55
C ALA A 131 -24.75 17.25 11.99
N THR A 132 -25.43 16.11 11.78
CA THR A 132 -26.78 16.05 11.19
C THR A 132 -27.80 16.88 11.97
N SER A 133 -27.59 17.03 13.28
CA SER A 133 -28.36 17.94 14.12
C SER A 133 -27.54 18.34 15.34
N THR A 134 -27.59 19.61 15.71
CA THR A 134 -26.98 20.13 16.95
C THR A 134 -28.01 20.39 18.05
N ALA A 135 -29.30 20.14 17.79
CA ALA A 135 -30.39 20.41 18.73
C ALA A 135 -30.20 19.68 20.07
N ASN A 136 -29.61 18.49 20.04
CA ASN A 136 -29.35 17.67 21.23
C ASN A 136 -27.93 17.84 21.79
N ALA A 137 -27.13 18.77 21.26
CA ALA A 137 -25.76 19.00 21.71
C ALA A 137 -25.72 19.43 23.19
N VAL A 138 -26.73 20.17 23.66
CA VAL A 138 -26.91 20.56 25.07
C VAL A 138 -27.05 19.32 25.97
N HIS A 139 -27.60 18.23 25.46
CA HIS A 139 -27.73 16.95 26.16
C HIS A 139 -26.51 16.03 25.96
N GLY A 140 -25.45 16.51 25.29
CA GLY A 140 -24.26 15.73 25.01
C GLY A 140 -24.46 14.68 23.92
N TRP A 141 -25.39 14.92 22.98
CA TRP A 141 -25.62 14.05 21.83
C TRP A 141 -25.57 14.83 20.52
N ILE A 142 -24.63 14.47 19.63
CA ILE A 142 -24.49 15.08 18.31
C ILE A 142 -24.43 13.95 17.27
N PRO A 143 -25.51 13.65 16.53
CA PRO A 143 -25.45 12.70 15.42
C PRO A 143 -24.49 13.21 14.34
N LEU A 144 -23.70 12.31 13.78
CA LEU A 144 -22.69 12.57 12.75
C LEU A 144 -22.95 11.74 11.50
N ASP A 145 -22.77 12.37 10.36
CA ASP A 145 -22.66 11.71 9.06
C ASP A 145 -21.25 11.94 8.51
N ILE A 146 -20.50 10.84 8.36
CA ILE A 146 -19.09 10.88 7.94
C ILE A 146 -18.95 10.11 6.64
N GLU A 147 -18.39 10.75 5.62
CA GLU A 147 -18.10 10.11 4.34
C GLU A 147 -16.60 10.10 4.07
N PHE A 148 -16.05 8.90 3.90
CA PHE A 148 -14.68 8.67 3.47
C PHE A 148 -14.68 7.97 2.11
N VAL A 149 -13.92 8.48 1.15
CA VAL A 149 -13.87 7.91 -0.20
C VAL A 149 -12.45 7.44 -0.53
N GLY A 150 -12.28 6.13 -0.69
CA GLY A 150 -11.05 5.54 -1.24
C GLY A 150 -10.98 5.80 -2.75
N LEU A 151 -10.00 6.61 -3.19
CA LEU A 151 -9.96 7.13 -4.56
C LEU A 151 -9.15 6.24 -5.51
N ASP A 152 -7.85 6.07 -5.23
CA ASP A 152 -6.90 5.50 -6.21
C ASP A 152 -6.81 3.98 -6.15
N ASP A 153 -6.87 3.44 -4.93
CA ASP A 153 -6.97 2.00 -4.71
C ASP A 153 -8.03 1.75 -3.63
N PRO A 154 -9.19 1.18 -4.00
CA PRO A 154 -10.28 0.93 -3.07
C PRO A 154 -10.05 -0.31 -2.18
N ARG A 155 -8.81 -0.82 -2.11
CA ARG A 155 -8.40 -1.93 -1.25
C ARG A 155 -8.03 -1.47 0.17
N TRP A 156 -8.09 -2.43 1.07
CA TRP A 156 -7.55 -2.32 2.41
C TRP A 156 -6.10 -2.79 2.45
N TYR A 157 -5.31 -2.25 3.35
CA TYR A 157 -3.90 -2.59 3.54
C TYR A 157 -3.64 -2.90 5.00
N ASP A 158 -2.66 -3.75 5.31
CA ASP A 158 -2.17 -3.88 6.69
C ASP A 158 -1.74 -2.51 7.24
N ASP A 159 -1.95 -2.29 8.54
CA ASP A 159 -1.53 -1.07 9.21
C ASP A 159 -0.05 -1.03 9.61
N GLU A 160 0.62 -2.19 9.65
CA GLU A 160 2.07 -2.33 9.80
C GLU A 160 2.80 -2.44 8.44
N LEU A 161 3.96 -1.80 8.31
CA LEU A 161 4.78 -1.84 7.09
C LEU A 161 5.72 -3.03 7.20
N SER A 162 5.64 -3.97 6.27
CA SER A 162 6.65 -5.01 6.12
C SER A 162 7.83 -4.49 5.32
N THR A 163 9.04 -4.87 5.73
CA THR A 163 10.28 -4.44 5.08
C THR A 163 11.22 -5.61 4.88
N LEU A 164 11.93 -5.63 3.76
CA LEU A 164 12.98 -6.57 3.42
C LEU A 164 14.18 -5.79 2.89
N THR A 165 15.36 -6.05 3.44
CA THR A 165 16.62 -5.48 2.94
C THR A 165 17.47 -6.59 2.33
N LEU A 166 17.88 -6.40 1.09
CA LEU A 166 18.72 -7.31 0.34
C LEU A 166 20.04 -6.62 0.04
N GLY A 167 21.15 -7.21 0.50
CA GLY A 167 22.46 -6.87 -0.05
C GLY A 167 22.56 -7.36 -1.49
N LEU A 168 23.52 -6.82 -2.24
CA LEU A 168 23.90 -7.42 -3.51
C LEU A 168 24.73 -8.68 -3.17
N ASP A 169 24.09 -9.85 -3.19
CA ASP A 169 24.83 -11.09 -2.96
C ASP A 169 25.87 -11.26 -4.09
N GLN A 170 27.15 -11.23 -3.74
CA GLN A 170 28.25 -11.43 -4.70
C GLN A 170 28.21 -12.83 -5.36
N ALA A 171 27.39 -13.77 -4.87
CA ALA A 171 27.11 -15.02 -5.54
C ALA A 171 26.22 -14.85 -6.80
N ALA A 172 25.51 -13.73 -6.95
CA ALA A 172 24.80 -13.35 -8.17
C ALA A 172 25.73 -12.64 -9.20
N ARG A 173 27.04 -12.90 -9.14
CA ARG A 173 27.86 -12.79 -10.34
C ARG A 173 27.30 -13.79 -11.33
N THR A 174 26.44 -13.32 -12.22
CA THR A 174 26.26 -13.96 -13.51
C THR A 174 27.61 -13.85 -14.23
N ASP A 175 28.56 -14.74 -13.89
CA ASP A 175 29.49 -15.20 -14.89
C ASP A 175 28.62 -15.58 -16.09
N ARG A 176 29.08 -15.27 -17.30
CA ARG A 176 28.36 -15.45 -18.57
C ARG A 176 27.86 -16.90 -18.83
N ALA A 177 28.05 -17.81 -17.87
CA ALA A 177 27.62 -19.18 -17.79
C ALA A 177 26.44 -19.46 -16.82
N ASP A 178 26.04 -18.52 -15.94
CA ASP A 178 24.87 -18.71 -15.07
C ASP A 178 23.58 -18.43 -15.85
N ARG A 179 23.05 -19.51 -16.43
CA ARG A 179 21.80 -19.57 -17.18
C ARG A 179 20.61 -19.89 -16.29
N THR A 180 20.53 -19.30 -15.10
CA THR A 180 19.31 -19.35 -14.27
C THR A 180 18.11 -18.70 -14.97
N VAL A 181 18.33 -17.88 -16.01
CA VAL A 181 17.27 -17.42 -16.92
C VAL A 181 16.72 -18.54 -17.82
N ASP A 182 17.52 -19.57 -18.14
CA ASP A 182 17.08 -20.72 -18.96
C ASP A 182 16.36 -21.80 -18.11
N GLU A 183 16.51 -21.81 -16.79
CA GLU A 183 15.77 -22.74 -15.93
C GLU A 183 14.31 -22.31 -15.70
N ALA A 184 14.03 -21.00 -15.83
CA ALA A 184 12.66 -20.48 -15.87
C ALA A 184 11.96 -20.70 -17.23
N MET A 185 12.70 -21.12 -18.27
CA MET A 185 12.19 -21.52 -19.58
C MET A 185 12.73 -22.90 -20.00
N GLY A 186 12.31 -23.93 -19.26
CA GLY A 186 12.24 -25.33 -19.67
C GLY A 186 13.31 -25.87 -20.63
N ARG A 187 14.47 -26.29 -20.11
CA ARG A 187 15.38 -27.20 -20.82
C ARG A 187 15.08 -28.67 -20.48
N PRO A 188 15.20 -29.62 -21.44
CA PRO A 188 14.99 -31.03 -21.19
C PRO A 188 16.01 -31.60 -20.20
N ALA A 189 15.57 -32.54 -19.35
CA ALA A 189 16.29 -33.05 -18.18
C ALA A 189 17.67 -33.66 -18.46
N ALA A 190 17.98 -33.99 -19.72
CA ALA A 190 19.23 -34.64 -20.12
C ALA A 190 20.48 -33.74 -20.07
N CYS A 191 20.33 -32.44 -19.80
CA CYS A 191 21.47 -31.50 -19.68
C CYS A 191 21.69 -30.95 -18.26
N ARG A 192 21.07 -31.54 -17.22
CA ARG A 192 21.31 -31.11 -15.82
C ARG A 192 22.71 -31.53 -15.37
N ARG A 193 23.55 -30.53 -15.08
CA ARG A 193 24.87 -30.70 -14.47
C ARG A 193 24.71 -31.23 -13.04
N PRO A 194 25.64 -32.05 -12.49
CA PRO A 194 25.54 -32.51 -11.11
C PRO A 194 25.52 -31.32 -10.14
N PRO A 195 24.79 -31.40 -9.02
CA PRO A 195 24.67 -30.30 -8.08
C PRO A 195 26.04 -29.96 -7.47
N GLU A 196 26.56 -28.77 -7.79
CA GLU A 196 27.70 -28.19 -7.07
C GLU A 196 27.25 -27.85 -5.64
N SER A 197 28.14 -28.12 -4.67
CA SER A 197 27.89 -28.22 -3.22
C SER A 197 27.60 -26.89 -2.49
N LYS A 198 27.09 -25.87 -3.17
CA LYS A 198 26.68 -24.58 -2.57
C LYS A 198 25.28 -24.12 -2.96
N HIS A 199 24.41 -25.04 -3.38
CA HIS A 199 23.00 -24.70 -3.59
C HIS A 199 22.31 -24.59 -2.22
N ARG A 200 22.12 -23.37 -1.70
CA ARG A 200 21.15 -23.16 -0.62
C ARG A 200 19.78 -23.60 -1.15
N PRO A 201 18.99 -24.37 -0.38
CA PRO A 201 17.62 -24.68 -0.78
C PRO A 201 16.87 -23.38 -1.05
N ALA A 202 15.93 -23.39 -2.00
CA ALA A 202 15.20 -22.19 -2.43
C ALA A 202 14.61 -21.42 -1.23
N ASP A 203 14.17 -22.13 -0.18
CA ASP A 203 13.60 -21.55 1.04
C ASP A 203 14.58 -20.75 1.91
N GLU A 204 15.88 -20.96 1.78
CA GLU A 204 16.95 -20.26 2.53
C GLU A 204 17.53 -19.06 1.78
N ARG A 205 17.05 -18.77 0.56
CA ARG A 205 17.49 -17.61 -0.21
C ARG A 205 16.99 -16.31 0.43
N PRO A 206 17.83 -15.29 0.65
CA PRO A 206 17.33 -13.97 0.99
C PRO A 206 16.53 -13.43 -0.19
N GLY A 207 15.37 -12.82 0.04
CA GLY A 207 14.51 -12.34 -1.06
C GLY A 207 13.03 -12.62 -0.89
N TRP A 208 12.67 -13.48 0.05
CA TRP A 208 11.27 -13.85 0.26
C TRP A 208 10.46 -12.73 0.89
N VAL A 209 9.37 -12.36 0.20
CA VAL A 209 8.33 -11.47 0.70
C VAL A 209 7.01 -12.24 0.76
N THR A 210 6.18 -11.91 1.75
CA THR A 210 4.86 -12.54 1.92
C THR A 210 3.79 -11.45 1.94
N ASN A 211 2.85 -11.54 1.02
CA ASN A 211 1.60 -10.80 1.08
C ASN A 211 0.56 -11.69 1.77
N HIS A 212 0.20 -11.36 3.01
CA HIS A 212 -0.80 -12.11 3.78
C HIS A 212 -2.25 -11.85 3.33
N GLY A 213 -2.43 -10.95 2.37
CA GLY A 213 -3.70 -10.55 1.84
C GLY A 213 -4.23 -11.45 0.73
N ASP A 214 -5.46 -11.16 0.29
CA ASP A 214 -6.19 -11.92 -0.73
C ASP A 214 -6.08 -11.31 -2.13
N VAL A 215 -5.44 -10.14 -2.27
CA VAL A 215 -5.21 -9.46 -3.55
C VAL A 215 -3.76 -8.99 -3.70
N PRO A 216 -3.28 -8.79 -4.94
CA PRO A 216 -1.95 -8.26 -5.17
C PRO A 216 -1.74 -6.90 -4.48
N THR A 217 -0.55 -6.70 -3.90
CA THR A 217 -0.14 -5.44 -3.29
C THR A 217 1.00 -4.77 -4.05
N HIS A 218 1.18 -3.48 -3.81
CA HIS A 218 2.15 -2.61 -4.48
C HIS A 218 3.29 -2.26 -3.51
N PRO A 219 4.53 -2.73 -3.75
CA PRO A 219 5.69 -2.39 -2.92
C PRO A 219 6.28 -1.02 -3.29
N SER A 220 6.89 -0.34 -2.31
CA SER A 220 7.91 0.69 -2.56
C SER A 220 9.29 0.02 -2.56
N LEU A 221 10.14 0.43 -3.50
CA LEU A 221 11.47 -0.14 -3.70
C LEU A 221 12.51 0.98 -3.62
N ARG A 222 13.56 0.80 -2.81
CA ARG A 222 14.66 1.75 -2.71
C ARG A 222 16.00 1.08 -2.95
N VAL A 223 16.72 1.55 -3.95
CA VAL A 223 18.08 1.11 -4.29
C VAL A 223 19.07 2.11 -3.72
N HIS A 224 20.02 1.64 -2.92
CA HIS A 224 21.12 2.44 -2.39
C HIS A 224 22.42 2.19 -3.15
N GLY A 225 23.11 3.27 -3.52
CA GLY A 225 24.42 3.21 -4.14
C GLY A 225 25.56 2.93 -3.14
N PRO A 226 26.79 2.70 -3.65
CA PRO A 226 27.18 2.88 -5.05
C PRO A 226 26.76 1.71 -5.94
N VAL A 227 26.13 1.99 -7.08
CA VAL A 227 25.63 0.94 -7.98
C VAL A 227 25.45 1.46 -9.40
N THR A 228 25.62 0.61 -10.40
CA THR A 228 25.32 0.92 -11.81
C THR A 228 24.39 -0.11 -12.42
N ASN A 229 23.43 0.37 -13.21
CA ASN A 229 22.43 -0.42 -13.92
C ASN A 229 21.67 -1.41 -13.01
N PRO A 230 21.04 -0.96 -11.91
CA PRO A 230 20.32 -1.87 -11.03
C PRO A 230 19.09 -2.45 -11.74
N ARG A 231 18.91 -3.75 -11.57
CA ARG A 231 17.84 -4.56 -12.13
C ARG A 231 17.17 -5.37 -11.03
N ILE A 232 15.86 -5.23 -10.88
CA ILE A 232 15.04 -5.86 -9.85
C ILE A 232 13.98 -6.70 -10.56
N TRP A 233 13.66 -7.88 -10.04
CA TRP A 233 12.58 -8.70 -10.57
C TRP A 233 11.82 -9.45 -9.49
N ASN A 234 10.54 -9.70 -9.77
CA ASN A 234 9.70 -10.60 -8.99
C ASN A 234 9.58 -11.93 -9.76
N THR A 235 9.98 -13.03 -9.13
CA THR A 235 9.97 -14.37 -9.76
C THR A 235 8.56 -14.87 -10.04
N ALA A 236 7.59 -14.54 -9.20
CA ALA A 236 6.20 -15.00 -9.34
C ALA A 236 5.48 -14.31 -10.50
N THR A 237 5.66 -12.99 -10.67
CA THR A 237 4.99 -12.21 -11.73
C THR A 237 5.82 -12.06 -13.00
N ARG A 238 7.12 -12.42 -12.95
CA ARG A 238 8.11 -12.22 -14.01
C ARG A 238 8.23 -10.75 -14.46
N ARG A 239 7.86 -9.83 -13.58
CA ARG A 239 8.00 -8.38 -13.82
C ARG A 239 9.39 -7.93 -13.40
N VAL A 240 9.90 -6.96 -14.15
CA VAL A 240 11.28 -6.45 -14.05
C VAL A 240 11.22 -4.94 -13.97
N LEU A 241 12.14 -4.36 -13.19
CA LEU A 241 12.47 -2.94 -13.18
C LEU A 241 13.98 -2.81 -13.39
N GLU A 242 14.39 -2.10 -14.44
CA GLU A 242 15.76 -1.86 -14.84
C GLU A 242 15.97 -0.36 -14.95
N LEU A 243 16.99 0.16 -14.27
CA LEU A 243 17.34 1.58 -14.30
C LEU A 243 18.68 1.76 -15.02
N GLY A 244 18.71 2.56 -16.08
CA GLY A 244 19.91 2.90 -16.85
C GLY A 244 20.73 4.04 -16.23
N LEU A 245 21.01 3.97 -14.93
CA LEU A 245 21.72 5.03 -14.19
C LEU A 245 22.80 4.47 -13.26
N SER A 246 23.63 5.38 -12.75
CA SER A 246 24.60 5.12 -11.69
C SER A 246 24.30 5.96 -10.45
N LEU A 247 24.39 5.32 -9.28
CA LEU A 247 24.32 5.94 -7.96
C LEU A 247 25.70 5.89 -7.31
N ARG A 248 26.07 6.97 -6.65
CA ARG A 248 27.26 7.07 -5.79
C ARG A 248 26.94 6.58 -4.39
N GLU A 249 27.97 6.47 -3.58
CA GLU A 249 27.80 6.25 -2.14
C GLU A 249 26.93 7.36 -1.53
N GLY A 250 25.98 6.97 -0.68
CA GLY A 250 25.01 7.88 -0.05
C GLY A 250 23.82 8.29 -0.94
N GLU A 251 23.86 8.03 -2.24
CA GLU A 251 22.74 8.28 -3.14
C GLU A 251 21.76 7.10 -3.17
N TRP A 252 20.50 7.39 -3.43
CA TRP A 252 19.47 6.37 -3.57
C TRP A 252 18.42 6.74 -4.61
N VAL A 253 17.74 5.73 -5.14
CA VAL A 253 16.53 5.87 -5.97
C VAL A 253 15.41 5.11 -5.29
N GLU A 254 14.28 5.77 -5.09
CA GLU A 254 13.05 5.16 -4.61
C GLU A 254 12.01 5.14 -5.73
N MET A 255 11.25 4.05 -5.78
CA MET A 255 10.23 3.78 -6.76
C MET A 255 8.95 3.38 -6.05
N GLU A 256 7.88 4.11 -6.30
CA GLU A 256 6.52 3.76 -5.88
C GLU A 256 5.81 3.05 -7.04
N THR A 257 5.25 1.86 -6.76
CA THR A 257 4.62 0.99 -7.77
C THR A 257 3.09 1.08 -7.76
N ARG A 258 2.50 1.74 -6.76
CA ARG A 258 1.06 1.88 -6.64
C ARG A 258 0.48 2.70 -7.79
N PRO A 259 -0.56 2.19 -8.49
CA PRO A 259 -1.29 2.94 -9.50
C PRO A 259 -1.81 4.26 -8.96
N GLY A 260 -1.74 5.32 -9.78
CA GLY A 260 -2.14 6.68 -9.39
C GLY A 260 -1.08 7.45 -8.60
N THR A 261 -0.11 6.78 -7.97
CA THR A 261 1.02 7.41 -7.28
C THR A 261 2.36 6.86 -7.74
N CYS A 262 2.45 6.31 -8.94
CA CYS A 262 3.69 5.72 -9.42
C CYS A 262 4.72 6.80 -9.76
N TRP A 263 5.92 6.69 -9.20
CA TRP A 263 7.03 7.61 -9.48
C TRP A 263 8.37 6.93 -9.22
N ALA A 264 9.44 7.51 -9.76
CA ALA A 264 10.81 7.13 -9.47
C ALA A 264 11.63 8.40 -9.20
N LEU A 265 12.18 8.53 -7.99
CA LEU A 265 12.89 9.73 -7.53
C LEU A 265 14.27 9.35 -6.98
N ARG A 266 15.30 10.06 -7.45
CA ARG A 266 16.65 10.06 -6.88
C ARG A 266 16.73 11.07 -5.75
N ASN A 267 17.25 10.65 -4.60
CA ASN A 267 17.40 11.46 -3.39
C ASN A 267 16.09 12.23 -3.04
N GLY A 268 14.94 11.59 -3.29
CA GLY A 268 13.61 12.11 -2.99
C GLY A 268 13.14 13.32 -3.82
N THR A 269 13.90 13.78 -4.80
CA THR A 269 13.63 15.06 -5.48
C THR A 269 13.80 15.04 -6.98
N VAL A 270 14.80 14.30 -7.50
CA VAL A 270 15.09 14.29 -8.94
C VAL A 270 14.33 13.15 -9.60
N ASN A 271 13.47 13.46 -10.57
CA ASN A 271 12.74 12.45 -11.33
C ASN A 271 13.70 11.65 -12.23
N VAL A 272 13.68 10.32 -12.08
CA VAL A 272 14.48 9.34 -12.84
C VAL A 272 13.61 8.33 -13.59
N ALA A 273 12.34 8.66 -13.83
CA ALA A 273 11.43 7.78 -14.57
C ALA A 273 11.89 7.52 -16.00
N ASN A 274 12.61 8.47 -16.62
CA ASN A 274 13.20 8.30 -17.95
C ASN A 274 14.41 7.35 -17.96
N ASP A 275 15.00 7.05 -16.81
CA ASP A 275 16.07 6.06 -16.69
C ASP A 275 15.52 4.63 -16.62
N LEU A 276 14.21 4.45 -16.43
CA LEU A 276 13.57 3.12 -16.47
C LEU A 276 13.55 2.58 -17.90
N SER A 277 13.91 1.30 -18.07
CA SER A 277 13.80 0.65 -19.38
C SER A 277 12.33 0.56 -19.84
N PRO A 278 12.04 0.47 -21.15
CA PRO A 278 10.65 0.36 -21.64
C PRO A 278 9.86 -0.84 -21.08
N ALA A 279 10.55 -1.90 -20.65
CA ALA A 279 9.95 -3.07 -20.01
C ALA A 279 9.59 -2.83 -18.53
N SER A 280 10.12 -1.76 -17.93
CA SER A 280 10.04 -1.44 -16.50
C SER A 280 8.75 -0.70 -16.15
N ARG A 281 7.65 -1.46 -16.12
CA ARG A 281 6.33 -0.96 -15.78
C ARG A 281 6.09 -0.96 -14.27
N LEU A 282 6.29 0.19 -13.62
CA LEU A 282 6.09 0.39 -12.18
C LEU A 282 4.71 -0.07 -11.72
N ASP A 283 3.66 0.31 -12.45
CA ASP A 283 2.26 0.00 -12.16
C ASP A 283 1.93 -1.51 -12.20
N LEU A 284 2.75 -2.29 -12.93
CA LEU A 284 2.58 -3.74 -13.05
C LEU A 284 3.48 -4.53 -12.09
N PHE A 285 4.40 -3.87 -11.38
CA PHE A 285 5.28 -4.52 -10.43
C PHE A 285 4.54 -4.71 -9.09
N THR A 286 3.93 -5.88 -8.92
CA THR A 286 3.11 -6.21 -7.75
C THR A 286 3.64 -7.43 -7.01
N LEU A 287 3.24 -7.60 -5.76
CA LEU A 287 3.41 -8.80 -4.96
C LEU A 287 2.07 -9.56 -4.92
N PRO A 288 1.94 -10.72 -5.58
CA PRO A 288 0.71 -11.51 -5.55
C PRO A 288 0.46 -12.04 -4.12
N PRO A 289 -0.79 -12.46 -3.80
CA PRO A 289 -1.10 -13.16 -2.56
C PRO A 289 -0.15 -14.33 -2.29
N GLY A 290 0.23 -14.50 -1.03
CA GLY A 290 1.19 -15.52 -0.62
C GLY A 290 2.65 -15.09 -0.77
N ARG A 291 3.53 -16.08 -0.96
CA ARG A 291 4.97 -15.90 -0.93
C ARG A 291 5.53 -15.64 -2.33
N SER A 292 6.41 -14.66 -2.48
CA SER A 292 7.13 -14.35 -3.72
C SER A 292 8.60 -14.05 -3.42
N GLU A 293 9.49 -14.31 -4.37
CA GLU A 293 10.91 -13.97 -4.23
C GLU A 293 11.18 -12.69 -5.04
N ILE A 294 11.73 -11.68 -4.35
CA ILE A 294 12.34 -10.52 -4.96
C ILE A 294 13.83 -10.75 -5.04
N ALA A 295 14.35 -10.62 -6.25
CA ALA A 295 15.78 -10.68 -6.52
C ALA A 295 16.21 -9.45 -7.30
N TRP A 296 17.50 -9.13 -7.20
CA TRP A 296 18.07 -7.98 -7.87
C TRP A 296 19.54 -8.21 -8.20
N SER A 297 20.02 -7.51 -9.22
CA SER A 297 21.39 -7.56 -9.71
C SER A 297 21.83 -6.17 -10.13
N ALA A 298 23.11 -5.89 -10.04
CA ALA A 298 23.70 -4.65 -10.50
C ALA A 298 25.22 -4.74 -10.59
N ASN A 299 25.87 -3.71 -11.10
CA ASN A 299 27.32 -3.56 -10.98
C ASN A 299 27.64 -2.69 -9.76
N ASP A 300 28.22 -3.31 -8.73
CA ASP A 300 28.68 -2.64 -7.52
C ASP A 300 30.11 -3.13 -7.16
N PRO A 301 31.14 -2.31 -7.38
CA PRO A 301 32.51 -2.67 -7.03
C PRO A 301 32.81 -2.53 -5.53
N SER A 302 32.02 -1.82 -4.72
CA SER A 302 32.25 -1.69 -3.28
C SER A 302 31.59 -2.79 -2.47
N GLY A 303 30.57 -3.46 -3.02
CA GLY A 303 29.80 -4.49 -2.33
C GLY A 303 28.93 -3.95 -1.19
N THR A 304 28.61 -2.66 -1.20
CA THR A 304 27.82 -1.98 -0.16
C THR A 304 26.42 -1.58 -0.64
N ALA A 305 26.10 -1.82 -1.90
CA ALA A 305 24.77 -1.58 -2.45
C ALA A 305 23.73 -2.50 -1.81
N ARG A 306 22.53 -1.94 -1.61
CA ARG A 306 21.39 -2.68 -1.05
C ARG A 306 20.08 -2.24 -1.70
N LEU A 307 19.14 -3.18 -1.75
CA LEU A 307 17.75 -2.96 -2.10
C LEU A 307 16.89 -3.08 -0.85
N GLU A 308 16.09 -2.06 -0.58
CA GLU A 308 15.03 -2.07 0.42
C GLU A 308 13.68 -2.25 -0.29
N VAL A 309 12.89 -3.22 0.15
CA VAL A 309 11.53 -3.49 -0.34
C VAL A 309 10.59 -3.27 0.83
N ALA A 310 9.62 -2.37 0.66
CA ALA A 310 8.63 -2.06 1.68
C ALA A 310 7.22 -2.30 1.14
N TRP A 311 6.39 -3.07 1.83
CA TRP A 311 5.04 -3.39 1.37
C TRP A 311 4.07 -3.55 2.54
N ARG A 312 2.78 -3.62 2.18
CA ARG A 312 1.68 -3.87 3.11
C ARG A 312 0.77 -4.88 2.46
N SER A 313 0.39 -5.95 3.16
CA SER A 313 -0.52 -6.92 2.58
C SER A 313 -1.84 -6.22 2.21
N ALA A 314 -2.44 -6.60 1.08
CA ALA A 314 -3.63 -5.93 0.54
C ALA A 314 -4.84 -6.87 0.58
N TYR A 315 -5.98 -6.33 1.00
CA TYR A 315 -7.22 -7.08 1.23
C TYR A 315 -8.39 -6.46 0.46
N THR A 316 -9.32 -7.31 0.01
CA THR A 316 -10.59 -6.87 -0.57
C THR A 316 -11.53 -6.24 0.47
N THR A 317 -11.43 -6.67 1.73
CA THR A 317 -12.30 -6.25 2.84
C THR A 317 -11.51 -5.75 4.04
N LEU A 318 -12.22 -5.14 4.98
CA LEU A 318 -11.71 -4.79 6.31
C LEU A 318 -11.50 -6.03 7.19
#